data_AF-A0A7J8P9F2-F1
#
_entry.id   AF-A0A7J8P9F2-F1
#
_cell.length_a   1.000
_cell.length_b   1.000
_cell.length_c   1.000
_cell.angle_alpha   90.00
_cell.angle_beta   90.00
_cell.angle_gamma   90.00
#
_symmetry.space_group_name_H-M   'P 1'
#
loop_
_entity.id
_entity.type
_entity.pdbx_description
1 polymer ?
#
loop_
_entity_poly.entity_id
_entity_poly.type
_entity_poly.pdbx_seq_one_letter_code
_entity_poly.pdbx_strand_id
1 'polypeptide(L)'
;MFTQFFFIAILSSLLLQVAKPDLVTDRAALLSLRSSVGGRTLLWNVSNQSPCSWAGVTCERNRVTVLRLPGVALSGQIPTGIFGNLTQLRTLSLRLNSLTGPLPSDLALCQNLRNLYLQGNHFSGEIPEFLFGLHDLVRLSLSGNNFSGEVSVGFNNLTRLRTLLLDSNSLSGSVPELGSLQNLDQFNVSNNLLNGSIPKGLQKYGFDAFLGNLLCGKPLDKACPATATAAPGNTSEPANPTNENKPEKKKKSKLSGGAIAGIVIGSVLGFLLIVVILMILCRKKSSKKSRSIDITSLKNQEMEIPGEKSGGEMENGGYANGNGNGYSVAAAAVAAMVGGGAKAAENSGTGAKKLVFFGNATRVFDLEDLLRASAEVLGKGTFGTAYKAVLEGGNAVAVKRLKDVTISEREFKDKIEGVGAMDHQHLVPLRAYYFSRDEKLLVYDYMPM
;
A
#
# COMPACT_ATOMS: atom_id res chain seq x y z
N MET A 1 21.02 27.66 55.17
CA MET A 1 21.03 26.49 54.26
C MET A 1 19.88 26.47 53.24
N PHE A 2 18.64 26.85 53.57
CA PHE A 2 17.52 26.77 52.62
C PHE A 2 17.57 27.73 51.41
N THR A 3 18.17 28.92 51.56
CA THR A 3 18.19 29.95 50.50
C THR A 3 19.14 29.64 49.33
N GLN A 4 20.17 28.83 49.54
CA GLN A 4 21.14 28.46 48.49
C GLN A 4 20.60 27.39 47.53
N PHE A 5 19.81 26.44 48.02
CA PHE A 5 19.20 25.40 47.17
C PHE A 5 18.15 25.97 46.20
N PHE A 6 17.39 26.98 46.62
CA PHE A 6 16.37 27.60 45.77
C PHE A 6 17.00 28.34 44.56
N PHE A 7 18.14 29.00 44.76
CA PHE A 7 18.87 29.65 43.66
C PHE A 7 19.46 28.63 42.67
N ILE A 8 19.93 27.47 43.13
CA ILE A 8 20.46 26.41 42.24
C ILE A 8 19.33 25.76 41.43
N ALA A 9 18.14 25.56 42.01
CA ALA A 9 16.95 25.06 41.29
C ALA A 9 16.41 26.05 40.24
N ILE A 10 16.51 27.35 40.51
CA ILE A 10 16.12 28.39 39.55
C ILE A 10 17.19 28.53 38.44
N LEU A 11 18.49 28.43 38.76
CA LEU A 11 19.54 28.50 37.74
C LEU A 11 19.59 27.28 36.82
N SER A 12 19.19 26.10 37.30
CA SER A 12 19.07 24.89 36.46
C SER A 12 17.80 24.86 35.60
N SER A 13 16.71 25.51 36.02
CA SER A 13 15.51 25.66 35.18
C SER A 13 15.64 26.76 34.13
N LEU A 14 16.52 27.75 34.32
CA LEU A 14 16.90 28.76 33.32
C LEU A 14 17.89 28.26 32.24
N LEU A 15 18.35 27.00 32.33
CA LEU A 15 19.26 26.37 31.35
C LEU A 15 18.59 25.29 30.48
N LEU A 16 17.26 25.19 30.48
CA LEU A 16 16.53 24.69 29.33
C LEU A 16 16.64 25.69 28.17
N GLN A 17 17.81 25.73 27.53
CA GLN A 17 17.85 26.09 26.12
C GLN A 17 16.93 25.10 25.41
N VAL A 18 15.78 25.58 24.95
CA VAL A 18 14.99 24.87 23.93
C VAL A 18 15.92 24.77 22.73
N ALA A 19 16.57 23.60 22.60
CA ALA A 19 17.63 23.40 21.63
C ALA A 19 17.07 23.72 20.24
N LYS A 20 17.72 24.65 19.53
CA LYS A 20 17.24 25.07 18.22
C LYS A 20 17.19 23.84 17.31
N PRO A 21 16.06 23.56 16.63
CA PRO A 21 15.95 22.39 15.77
C PRO A 21 17.10 22.30 14.75
N ASP A 22 17.78 21.16 14.79
CA ASP A 22 19.06 20.87 14.16
C ASP A 22 19.10 19.42 13.63
N LEU A 23 20.21 19.00 13.03
CA LEU A 23 20.30 17.64 12.49
C LEU A 23 20.23 16.54 13.55
N VAL A 24 20.67 16.82 14.78
CA VAL A 24 20.70 15.86 15.89
C VAL A 24 19.29 15.61 16.43
N THR A 25 18.52 16.68 16.61
CA THR A 25 17.10 16.64 17.01
C THR A 25 16.20 16.10 15.90
N ASP A 26 16.48 16.39 14.62
CA ASP A 26 15.86 15.73 13.47
C ASP A 26 16.14 14.21 13.49
N ARG A 27 17.40 13.80 13.73
CA ARG A 27 17.78 12.38 13.86
C ARG A 27 17.05 11.70 15.02
N ALA A 28 16.95 12.36 16.18
CA ALA A 28 16.26 11.84 17.35
C ALA A 28 14.76 11.63 17.07
N ALA A 29 14.10 12.58 16.40
CA ALA A 29 12.71 12.45 15.96
C ALA A 29 12.50 11.25 15.01
N LEU A 30 13.39 11.06 14.04
CA LEU A 30 13.33 9.91 13.13
C LEU A 30 13.55 8.58 13.88
N LEU A 31 14.49 8.51 14.84
CA LEU A 31 14.66 7.32 15.68
C LEU A 31 13.43 7.05 16.55
N SER A 32 12.80 8.10 17.10
CA SER A 32 11.55 7.99 17.85
C SER A 32 10.44 7.38 16.97
N LEU A 33 10.25 7.90 15.76
CA LEU A 33 9.33 7.32 14.76
C LEU A 33 9.61 5.84 14.52
N ARG A 34 10.88 5.47 14.25
CA ARG A 34 11.31 4.09 14.01
C ARG A 34 11.00 3.16 15.20
N SER A 35 11.05 3.67 16.43
CA SER A 35 10.74 2.90 17.65
C SER A 35 9.25 2.87 18.01
N SER A 36 8.46 3.85 17.58
CA SER A 36 7.06 3.98 17.96
C SER A 36 6.10 3.23 17.05
N VAL A 37 6.43 3.09 15.76
CA VAL A 37 5.58 2.39 14.78
C VAL A 37 5.96 0.92 14.70
N GLY A 38 4.95 0.06 14.60
CA GLY A 38 5.13 -1.37 14.36
C GLY A 38 5.38 -1.69 12.89
N GLY A 39 5.46 -2.98 12.59
CA GLY A 39 5.60 -3.51 11.24
C GLY A 39 7.05 -3.86 10.90
N ARG A 40 7.50 -3.59 9.66
CA ARG A 40 8.90 -3.85 9.27
C ARG A 40 9.82 -2.77 9.83
N THR A 41 10.84 -3.19 10.57
CA THR A 41 11.88 -2.29 11.08
C THR A 41 12.57 -1.55 9.94
N LEU A 42 12.62 -0.22 10.01
CA LEU A 42 13.37 0.60 9.07
C LEU A 42 14.86 0.26 9.15
N LEU A 43 15.44 -0.18 8.03
CA LEU A 43 16.84 -0.59 7.88
C LEU A 43 17.79 0.62 7.77
N TRP A 44 17.62 1.57 8.68
CA TRP A 44 18.49 2.74 8.79
C TRP A 44 19.76 2.38 9.57
N ASN A 45 20.92 2.75 9.03
CA ASN A 45 22.20 2.60 9.73
C ASN A 45 22.27 3.62 10.88
N VAL A 46 21.83 3.19 12.07
CA VAL A 46 21.77 4.03 13.28
C VAL A 46 23.14 4.42 13.83
N SER A 47 24.19 3.67 13.48
CA SER A 47 25.58 4.01 13.82
C SER A 47 26.06 5.26 13.07
N ASN A 48 25.42 5.62 11.95
CA ASN A 48 25.65 6.92 11.32
C ASN A 48 25.04 8.05 12.17
N GLN A 49 25.85 9.07 12.45
CA GLN A 49 25.42 10.30 13.11
C GLN A 49 24.51 11.17 12.24
N SER A 50 24.60 11.05 10.90
CA SER A 50 23.77 11.80 9.96
C SER A 50 22.58 10.95 9.48
N PRO A 51 21.33 11.40 9.67
CA PRO A 51 20.16 10.72 9.11
C PRO A 51 20.01 10.97 7.60
N CYS A 52 20.83 11.85 7.00
CA CYS A 52 20.71 12.23 5.59
C CYS A 52 21.06 11.10 4.60
N SER A 53 21.69 10.02 5.07
CA SER A 53 21.96 8.81 4.29
C SER A 53 20.88 7.74 4.47
N TRP A 54 19.85 7.98 5.28
CA TRP A 54 18.83 6.99 5.59
C TRP A 54 17.79 6.88 4.47
N ALA A 55 17.37 5.66 4.14
CA ALA A 55 16.40 5.41 3.09
C ALA A 55 15.10 6.21 3.33
N GLY A 56 14.71 7.00 2.34
CA GLY A 56 13.53 7.87 2.41
C GLY A 56 13.76 9.25 3.03
N VAL A 57 14.94 9.54 3.58
CA VAL A 57 15.29 10.85 4.17
C VAL A 57 16.01 11.70 3.14
N THR A 58 15.75 13.01 3.11
CA THR A 58 16.61 13.98 2.42
C THR A 58 16.81 15.21 3.28
N CYS A 59 18.04 15.72 3.29
CA CYS A 59 18.43 16.91 4.01
C CYS A 59 18.79 18.06 3.08
N GLU A 60 18.53 19.29 3.52
CA GLU A 60 19.13 20.50 2.97
C GLU A 60 19.68 21.33 4.12
N ARG A 61 20.87 21.92 3.97
CA ARG A 61 21.48 22.83 4.97
C ARG A 61 21.49 22.22 6.39
N ASN A 62 21.87 20.94 6.49
CA ASN A 62 21.88 20.14 7.73
C ASN A 62 20.53 20.07 8.47
N ARG A 63 19.41 20.08 7.75
CA ARG A 63 18.06 19.82 8.30
C ARG A 63 17.29 18.88 7.40
N VAL A 64 16.46 18.00 7.98
CA VAL A 64 15.59 17.08 7.21
C VAL A 64 14.47 17.87 6.54
N THR A 65 14.43 17.85 5.21
CA THR A 65 13.40 18.52 4.40
C THR A 65 12.43 17.54 3.74
N VAL A 66 12.77 16.25 3.65
CA VAL A 66 11.93 15.21 3.06
C VAL A 66 11.98 13.94 3.90
N LEU A 67 10.80 13.37 4.19
CA LEU A 67 10.63 12.02 4.72
C LEU A 67 9.62 11.27 3.83
N ARG A 68 10.07 10.21 3.16
CA ARG A 68 9.28 9.39 2.24
C ARG A 68 9.46 7.91 2.58
N LEU A 69 8.46 7.36 3.27
CA LEU A 69 8.37 5.95 3.66
C LEU A 69 7.12 5.28 3.05
N PRO A 70 6.89 5.34 1.72
CA PRO A 70 5.72 4.73 1.11
C PRO A 70 5.84 3.20 1.06
N GLY A 71 4.80 2.47 1.43
CA GLY A 71 4.78 1.01 1.21
C GLY A 71 5.75 0.18 2.05
N VAL A 72 6.38 0.77 3.09
CA VAL A 72 7.40 0.07 3.90
C VAL A 72 6.82 -0.77 5.04
N ALA A 73 5.49 -0.96 5.04
CA ALA A 73 4.72 -1.73 6.02
C ALA A 73 4.86 -1.21 7.47
N LEU A 74 4.82 0.11 7.66
CA LEU A 74 4.63 0.70 8.99
C LEU A 74 3.22 0.41 9.50
N SER A 75 3.04 0.22 10.80
CA SER A 75 1.72 0.00 11.41
C SER A 75 1.55 0.62 12.79
N GLY A 76 0.29 0.76 13.22
CA GLY A 76 -0.05 1.34 14.51
C GLY A 76 -0.10 2.88 14.49
N GLN A 77 -0.23 3.47 15.67
CA GLN A 77 -0.37 4.92 15.84
C GLN A 77 0.99 5.62 15.84
N ILE A 78 1.05 6.83 15.29
CA ILE A 78 2.19 7.72 15.47
C ILE A 78 1.92 8.55 16.72
N PRO A 79 2.75 8.49 17.77
CA PRO A 79 2.58 9.35 18.94
C PRO A 79 2.95 10.82 18.63
N THR A 80 2.47 11.72 19.47
CA THR A 80 2.88 13.13 19.44
C THR A 80 4.32 13.31 19.91
N GLY A 81 5.00 14.32 19.37
CA GLY A 81 6.39 14.70 19.71
C GLY A 81 7.45 14.22 18.71
N ILE A 82 7.05 13.56 17.63
CA ILE A 82 7.94 13.12 16.55
C ILE A 82 8.17 14.23 15.52
N PHE A 83 7.10 14.83 15.00
CA PHE A 83 7.18 15.83 13.94
C PHE A 83 7.60 17.22 14.46
N GLY A 84 7.40 17.48 15.74
CA GLY A 84 7.72 18.77 16.37
C GLY A 84 9.17 19.27 16.18
N ASN A 85 10.14 18.36 16.08
CA ASN A 85 11.54 18.74 15.79
C ASN A 85 11.80 18.95 14.29
N LEU A 86 11.04 18.31 13.41
CA LEU A 86 11.22 18.31 11.95
C LEU A 86 10.70 19.61 11.29
N THR A 87 11.01 20.76 11.88
CA THR A 87 10.47 22.09 11.52
C THR A 87 10.78 22.55 10.09
N GLN A 88 11.81 21.99 9.46
CA GLN A 88 12.17 22.27 8.06
C GLN A 88 11.57 21.28 7.04
N LEU A 89 10.73 20.33 7.49
CA LEU A 89 10.11 19.32 6.65
C LEU A 89 9.18 19.97 5.61
N ARG A 90 9.47 19.75 4.33
CA ARG A 90 8.69 20.22 3.18
C ARG A 90 7.86 19.12 2.52
N THR A 91 8.24 17.85 2.70
CA THR A 91 7.50 16.70 2.15
C THR A 91 7.47 15.57 3.17
N LEU A 92 6.25 15.18 3.57
CA LEU A 92 5.98 13.99 4.36
C LEU A 92 5.15 13.01 3.52
N SER A 93 5.65 11.80 3.32
CA SER A 93 4.94 10.74 2.61
C SER A 93 5.00 9.44 3.38
N LEU A 94 3.85 9.04 3.94
CA LEU A 94 3.63 7.80 4.69
C LEU A 94 2.54 6.93 4.04
N ARG A 95 2.20 7.21 2.77
CA ARG A 95 1.19 6.49 1.98
C ARG A 95 1.43 4.99 1.88
N LEU A 96 0.35 4.22 1.69
CA LEU A 96 0.37 2.77 1.47
C LEU A 96 1.01 1.99 2.63
N ASN A 97 0.72 2.39 3.87
CA ASN A 97 1.11 1.66 5.08
C ASN A 97 -0.15 1.21 5.84
N SER A 98 0.00 0.72 7.07
CA SER A 98 -1.10 0.31 7.95
C SER A 98 -1.14 1.17 9.22
N LEU A 99 -0.83 2.47 9.10
CA LEU A 99 -0.85 3.42 10.21
C LEU A 99 -2.29 3.72 10.63
N THR A 100 -2.51 3.91 11.93
CA THR A 100 -3.84 4.06 12.55
C THR A 100 -3.92 5.32 13.43
N GLY A 101 -5.13 5.69 13.88
CA GLY A 101 -5.34 6.77 14.84
C GLY A 101 -5.38 8.16 14.21
N PRO A 102 -5.48 9.23 15.03
CA PRO A 102 -5.51 10.61 14.54
C PRO A 102 -4.15 11.08 14.02
N LEU A 103 -4.13 12.21 13.31
CA LEU A 103 -2.88 12.88 12.95
C LEU A 103 -2.24 13.52 14.20
N PRO A 104 -0.93 13.33 14.44
CA PRO A 104 -0.25 13.94 15.58
C PRO A 104 -0.28 15.47 15.54
N SER A 105 -0.66 16.10 16.65
CA SER A 105 -0.85 17.55 16.75
C SER A 105 0.43 18.36 16.59
N ASP A 106 1.60 17.77 16.86
CA ASP A 106 2.90 18.42 16.67
C ASP A 106 3.31 18.55 15.20
N LEU A 107 2.58 17.93 14.26
CA LEU A 107 2.71 18.21 12.82
C LEU A 107 2.37 19.68 12.50
N ALA A 108 1.63 20.38 13.38
CA ALA A 108 1.41 21.83 13.33
C ALA A 108 2.70 22.66 13.30
N LEU A 109 3.81 22.14 13.84
CA LEU A 109 5.11 22.81 13.91
C LEU A 109 5.89 22.72 12.58
N CYS A 110 5.48 21.87 11.64
CA CYS A 110 6.07 21.74 10.31
C CYS A 110 5.54 22.84 9.35
N GLN A 111 5.67 24.12 9.71
CA GLN A 111 5.11 25.24 8.93
C GLN A 111 5.62 25.34 7.48
N ASN A 112 6.79 24.74 7.19
CA ASN A 112 7.37 24.65 5.84
C ASN A 112 6.78 23.52 4.97
N LEU A 113 5.78 22.77 5.45
CA LEU A 113 5.27 21.57 4.78
C LEU A 113 4.48 21.92 3.51
N ARG A 114 4.93 21.37 2.37
CA ARG A 114 4.35 21.62 1.03
C ARG A 114 3.62 20.43 0.45
N ASN A 115 4.06 19.21 0.77
CA ASN A 115 3.41 17.99 0.29
C ASN A 115 3.17 17.03 1.45
N LEU A 116 1.92 16.67 1.71
CA LEU A 116 1.50 15.70 2.70
C LEU A 116 0.73 14.56 2.02
N TYR A 117 1.31 13.36 2.05
CA TYR A 117 0.81 12.17 1.37
C TYR A 117 0.60 11.02 2.36
N LEU A 118 -0.63 10.84 2.81
CA LEU A 118 -1.03 9.84 3.81
C LEU A 118 -1.98 8.77 3.25
N GLN A 119 -2.20 8.77 1.95
CA GLN A 119 -3.24 7.95 1.32
C GLN A 119 -2.99 6.44 1.43
N GLY A 120 -4.06 5.65 1.56
CA GLY A 120 -3.97 4.20 1.77
C GLY A 120 -3.32 3.87 3.11
N ASN A 121 -4.00 4.27 4.18
CA ASN A 121 -3.70 3.95 5.58
C ASN A 121 -5.03 3.76 6.33
N HIS A 122 -5.01 3.73 7.65
CA HIS A 122 -6.19 3.65 8.52
C HIS A 122 -6.23 4.82 9.51
N PHE A 123 -5.73 6.00 9.13
CA PHE A 123 -5.85 7.21 9.95
C PHE A 123 -7.33 7.54 10.17
N SER A 124 -7.69 8.00 11.37
CA SER A 124 -9.07 8.03 11.86
C SER A 124 -9.36 9.25 12.73
N GLY A 125 -10.64 9.61 12.85
CA GLY A 125 -11.08 10.82 13.54
C GLY A 125 -11.22 12.00 12.58
N GLU A 126 -11.39 13.20 13.11
CA GLU A 126 -11.61 14.40 12.29
C GLU A 126 -10.32 14.89 11.63
N ILE A 127 -10.47 15.63 10.53
CA ILE A 127 -9.36 16.38 9.92
C ILE A 127 -9.04 17.56 10.86
N PRO A 128 -7.86 17.61 11.50
CA PRO A 128 -7.63 18.49 12.63
C PRO A 128 -7.36 19.94 12.21
N GLU A 129 -7.89 20.90 12.96
CA GLU A 129 -7.82 22.33 12.67
C GLU A 129 -6.39 22.88 12.44
N PHE A 130 -5.37 22.31 13.08
CA PHE A 130 -3.98 22.75 12.87
C PHE A 130 -3.52 22.59 11.42
N LEU A 131 -4.10 21.67 10.66
CA LEU A 131 -3.78 21.42 9.25
C LEU A 131 -4.04 22.67 8.40
N PHE A 132 -5.05 23.47 8.75
CA PHE A 132 -5.42 24.70 8.06
C PHE A 132 -4.45 25.88 8.33
N GLY A 133 -3.57 25.74 9.33
CA GLY A 133 -2.46 26.66 9.59
C GLY A 133 -1.19 26.35 8.78
N LEU A 134 -1.13 25.22 8.06
CA LEU A 134 0.02 24.83 7.23
C LEU A 134 -0.05 25.51 5.85
N HIS A 135 -0.02 26.85 5.84
CA HIS A 135 -0.29 27.70 4.66
C HIS A 135 0.62 27.43 3.44
N ASP A 136 1.79 26.83 3.62
CA ASP A 136 2.71 26.47 2.54
C ASP A 136 2.33 25.16 1.80
N LEU A 137 1.25 24.48 2.22
CA LEU A 137 0.74 23.26 1.58
C LEU A 137 0.32 23.51 0.11
N VAL A 138 0.94 22.73 -0.78
CA VAL A 138 0.65 22.67 -2.21
C VAL A 138 -0.10 21.37 -2.56
N ARG A 139 0.19 20.27 -1.86
CA ARG A 139 -0.47 18.98 -2.09
C ARG A 139 -0.84 18.29 -0.78
N LEU A 140 -2.11 17.92 -0.68
CA LEU A 140 -2.67 17.13 0.41
C LEU A 140 -3.43 15.94 -0.17
N SER A 141 -3.07 14.73 0.26
CA SER A 141 -3.81 13.51 -0.04
C SER A 141 -4.01 12.69 1.23
N LEU A 142 -5.26 12.67 1.67
CA LEU A 142 -5.78 11.87 2.79
C LEU A 142 -6.62 10.68 2.29
N SER A 143 -6.65 10.45 0.97
CA SER A 143 -7.49 9.44 0.30
C SER A 143 -7.34 8.02 0.86
N GLY A 144 -8.41 7.24 0.94
CA GLY A 144 -8.31 5.84 1.39
C GLY A 144 -7.80 5.75 2.83
N ASN A 145 -8.55 6.37 3.74
CA ASN A 145 -8.34 6.36 5.19
C ASN A 145 -9.71 6.25 5.87
N ASN A 146 -9.75 6.46 7.18
CA ASN A 146 -10.93 6.34 8.02
C ASN A 146 -11.30 7.68 8.69
N PHE A 147 -10.97 8.81 8.05
CA PHE A 147 -11.30 10.16 8.55
C PHE A 147 -12.82 10.37 8.56
N SER A 148 -13.30 11.08 9.58
CA SER A 148 -14.72 11.36 9.85
C SER A 148 -14.96 12.85 10.10
N GLY A 149 -16.21 13.22 10.40
CA GLY A 149 -16.59 14.62 10.61
C GLY A 149 -16.80 15.37 9.28
N GLU A 150 -16.97 16.68 9.37
CA GLU A 150 -17.28 17.52 8.21
C GLU A 150 -16.03 17.96 7.44
N VAL A 151 -16.21 18.33 6.16
CA VAL A 151 -15.18 19.05 5.41
C VAL A 151 -15.15 20.49 5.91
N SER A 152 -14.17 20.84 6.77
CA SER A 152 -14.07 22.19 7.36
C SER A 152 -13.85 23.29 6.31
N VAL A 153 -14.48 24.45 6.53
CA VAL A 153 -14.24 25.67 5.73
C VAL A 153 -12.80 26.18 5.84
N GLY A 154 -12.05 25.73 6.87
CA GLY A 154 -10.65 26.04 7.10
C GLY A 154 -9.72 25.70 5.93
N PHE A 155 -10.12 24.80 5.02
CA PHE A 155 -9.40 24.56 3.76
C PHE A 155 -9.17 25.84 2.94
N ASN A 156 -10.03 26.87 3.05
CA ASN A 156 -9.83 28.16 2.40
C ASN A 156 -8.55 28.91 2.85
N ASN A 157 -7.97 28.57 4.00
CA ASN A 157 -6.70 29.14 4.48
C ASN A 157 -5.47 28.60 3.73
N LEU A 158 -5.61 27.51 2.98
CA LEU A 158 -4.52 26.86 2.24
C LEU A 158 -4.44 27.38 0.80
N THR A 159 -4.30 28.69 0.61
CA THR A 159 -4.40 29.37 -0.70
C THR A 159 -3.35 28.94 -1.75
N ARG A 160 -2.30 28.21 -1.33
CA ARG A 160 -1.27 27.61 -2.19
C ARG A 160 -1.63 26.21 -2.70
N LEU A 161 -2.74 25.63 -2.24
CA LEU A 161 -3.10 24.24 -2.48
C LEU A 161 -3.52 24.02 -3.95
N ARG A 162 -2.82 23.07 -4.58
CA ARG A 162 -3.02 22.59 -5.97
C ARG A 162 -3.63 21.19 -6.04
N THR A 163 -3.52 20.42 -4.97
CA THR A 163 -4.09 19.06 -4.89
C THR A 163 -4.74 18.84 -3.53
N LEU A 164 -6.03 18.53 -3.53
CA LEU A 164 -6.83 18.18 -2.35
C LEU A 164 -7.59 16.88 -2.63
N LEU A 165 -7.08 15.75 -2.14
CA LEU A 165 -7.71 14.45 -2.31
C LEU A 165 -8.14 13.91 -0.94
N LEU A 166 -9.45 13.81 -0.74
CA LEU A 166 -10.15 13.38 0.48
C LEU A 166 -11.06 12.16 0.23
N ASP A 167 -10.97 11.58 -0.97
CA ASP A 167 -11.83 10.47 -1.40
C ASP A 167 -11.64 9.21 -0.55
N SER A 168 -12.64 8.32 -0.56
CA SER A 168 -12.55 7.01 0.10
C SER A 168 -12.26 7.15 1.62
N ASN A 169 -13.14 7.88 2.31
CA ASN A 169 -13.11 8.15 3.75
C ASN A 169 -14.54 8.04 4.33
N SER A 170 -14.75 8.46 5.59
CA SER A 170 -16.05 8.52 6.27
C SER A 170 -16.51 9.95 6.56
N LEU A 171 -16.10 10.93 5.73
CA LEU A 171 -16.47 12.34 5.90
C LEU A 171 -17.96 12.55 5.63
N SER A 172 -18.61 13.40 6.42
CA SER A 172 -20.06 13.61 6.42
C SER A 172 -20.43 15.10 6.33
N GLY A 173 -21.73 15.40 6.36
CA GLY A 173 -22.24 16.77 6.23
C GLY A 173 -22.15 17.33 4.80
N SER A 174 -22.29 18.64 4.67
CA SER A 174 -22.21 19.33 3.38
C SER A 174 -20.79 19.72 3.01
N VAL A 175 -20.46 19.71 1.72
CA VAL A 175 -19.19 20.29 1.25
C VAL A 175 -19.29 21.83 1.32
N PRO A 176 -18.37 22.54 1.99
CA PRO A 176 -18.37 24.01 2.06
C PRO A 176 -17.88 24.62 0.74
N GLU A 177 -18.19 25.90 0.51
CA GLU A 177 -17.61 26.63 -0.62
C GLU A 177 -16.11 26.87 -0.38
N LEU A 178 -15.28 26.41 -1.31
CA LEU A 178 -13.81 26.51 -1.24
C LEU A 178 -13.28 27.62 -2.17
N GLY A 179 -13.96 28.77 -2.17
CA GLY A 179 -13.75 29.87 -3.12
C GLY A 179 -12.36 30.51 -3.08
N SER A 180 -11.62 30.40 -1.97
CA SER A 180 -10.24 30.90 -1.87
C SER A 180 -9.23 30.00 -2.59
N LEU A 181 -9.59 28.75 -2.92
CA LEU A 181 -8.72 27.77 -3.57
C LEU A 181 -8.72 27.91 -5.11
N GLN A 182 -8.45 29.13 -5.58
CA GLN A 182 -8.51 29.49 -7.00
C GLN A 182 -7.55 28.64 -7.87
N ASN A 183 -6.35 28.35 -7.34
CA ASN A 183 -5.29 27.58 -8.00
C ASN A 183 -5.38 26.05 -7.78
N LEU A 184 -6.51 25.54 -7.27
CA LEU A 184 -6.69 24.11 -7.06
C LEU A 184 -6.88 23.40 -8.41
N ASP A 185 -5.90 22.57 -8.76
CA ASP A 185 -5.80 21.84 -10.03
C ASP A 185 -6.46 20.45 -9.95
N GLN A 186 -6.37 19.80 -8.77
CA GLN A 186 -6.89 18.46 -8.51
C GLN A 186 -7.72 18.44 -7.22
N PHE A 187 -8.94 17.94 -7.31
CA PHE A 187 -9.88 17.82 -6.21
C PHE A 187 -10.65 16.51 -6.32
N ASN A 188 -10.80 15.77 -5.22
CA ASN A 188 -11.65 14.58 -5.15
C ASN A 188 -12.18 14.37 -3.72
N VAL A 189 -13.48 14.17 -3.59
CA VAL A 189 -14.21 13.87 -2.35
C VAL A 189 -15.12 12.63 -2.49
N SER A 190 -14.96 11.86 -3.56
CA SER A 190 -15.76 10.67 -3.85
C SER A 190 -15.68 9.60 -2.75
N ASN A 191 -16.64 8.69 -2.69
CA ASN A 191 -16.71 7.59 -1.73
C ASN A 191 -16.60 8.05 -0.27
N ASN A 192 -17.57 8.88 0.15
CA ASN A 192 -17.71 9.42 1.50
C ASN A 192 -19.21 9.43 1.87
N LEU A 193 -19.57 10.02 3.02
CA LEU A 193 -20.95 10.17 3.51
C LEU A 193 -21.49 11.60 3.29
N LEU A 194 -20.92 12.36 2.35
CA LEU A 194 -21.24 13.77 2.12
C LEU A 194 -22.63 13.94 1.49
N ASN A 195 -23.34 14.99 1.88
CA ASN A 195 -24.70 15.27 1.48
C ASN A 195 -24.89 16.74 1.03
N GLY A 196 -26.12 17.10 0.63
CA GLY A 196 -26.43 18.45 0.17
C GLY A 196 -25.97 18.75 -1.26
N SER A 197 -26.02 20.03 -1.64
CA SER A 197 -25.67 20.51 -2.98
C SER A 197 -24.17 20.74 -3.15
N ILE A 198 -23.63 20.42 -4.33
CA ILE A 198 -22.24 20.73 -4.69
C ILE A 198 -22.05 22.26 -4.84
N PRO A 199 -21.15 22.90 -4.06
CA PRO A 199 -20.87 24.34 -4.14
C PRO A 199 -20.42 24.80 -5.52
N LYS A 200 -20.73 26.04 -5.90
CA LYS A 200 -20.54 26.54 -7.27
C LYS A 200 -19.06 26.56 -7.67
N GLY A 201 -18.16 26.93 -6.74
CA GLY A 201 -16.71 26.96 -6.99
C GLY A 201 -16.09 25.58 -7.26
N LEU A 202 -16.79 24.50 -6.87
CA LEU A 202 -16.35 23.11 -7.06
C LEU A 202 -16.96 22.44 -8.31
N GLN A 203 -17.96 23.03 -8.95
CA GLN A 203 -18.61 22.44 -10.14
C GLN A 203 -17.71 22.40 -11.39
N LYS A 204 -16.49 22.98 -11.32
CA LYS A 204 -15.44 22.86 -12.35
C LYS A 204 -14.77 21.49 -12.40
N TYR A 205 -14.90 20.67 -11.35
CA TYR A 205 -14.33 19.31 -11.32
C TYR A 205 -15.28 18.29 -11.95
N GLY A 206 -14.74 17.15 -12.37
CA GLY A 206 -15.51 16.08 -13.03
C GLY A 206 -16.51 15.41 -12.09
N PHE A 207 -17.50 14.71 -12.67
CA PHE A 207 -18.52 13.98 -11.91
C PHE A 207 -17.92 12.91 -10.99
N ASP A 208 -16.81 12.31 -11.42
CA ASP A 208 -16.00 11.32 -10.73
C ASP A 208 -15.47 11.82 -9.37
N ALA A 209 -15.17 13.11 -9.25
CA ALA A 209 -14.71 13.74 -8.00
C ALA A 209 -15.77 13.73 -6.87
N PHE A 210 -17.04 13.42 -7.18
CA PHE A 210 -18.18 13.49 -6.25
C PHE A 210 -18.97 12.18 -6.13
N LEU A 211 -18.62 11.13 -6.88
CA LEU A 211 -19.31 9.83 -6.86
C LEU A 211 -19.30 9.18 -5.47
N GLY A 212 -20.16 8.18 -5.26
CA GLY A 212 -20.18 7.42 -4.00
C GLY A 212 -20.56 8.23 -2.76
N ASN A 213 -21.29 9.35 -2.94
CA ASN A 213 -21.80 10.23 -1.88
C ASN A 213 -23.32 10.42 -2.00
N LEU A 214 -23.92 11.05 -0.98
CA LEU A 214 -25.32 11.51 -0.98
C LEU A 214 -25.51 12.91 -1.61
N LEU A 215 -24.45 13.50 -2.17
CA LEU A 215 -24.44 14.80 -2.86
C LEU A 215 -25.45 14.92 -4.01
N CYS A 216 -25.78 16.16 -4.40
CA CYS A 216 -26.67 16.49 -5.51
C CYS A 216 -26.24 17.79 -6.24
N GLY A 217 -26.84 18.04 -7.40
CA GLY A 217 -26.51 19.17 -8.28
C GLY A 217 -25.29 18.89 -9.16
N LYS A 218 -25.05 19.80 -10.13
CA LYS A 218 -23.94 19.67 -11.09
C LYS A 218 -22.59 19.55 -10.35
N PRO A 219 -21.63 18.76 -10.84
CA PRO A 219 -21.65 17.99 -12.09
C PRO A 219 -22.45 16.68 -12.06
N LEU A 220 -23.14 16.32 -10.96
CA LEU A 220 -23.98 15.13 -10.92
C LEU A 220 -25.34 15.37 -11.61
N ASP A 221 -25.84 14.37 -12.34
CA ASP A 221 -27.19 14.36 -12.94
C ASP A 221 -28.33 14.22 -11.91
N LYS A 222 -27.99 14.16 -10.61
CA LYS A 222 -28.94 14.05 -9.50
C LYS A 222 -29.43 15.43 -9.10
N ALA A 223 -30.72 15.71 -9.33
CA ALA A 223 -31.36 16.92 -8.83
C ALA A 223 -31.29 17.00 -7.30
N CYS A 224 -31.09 18.21 -6.76
CA CYS A 224 -31.26 18.46 -5.33
C CYS A 224 -32.75 18.52 -4.97
N PRO A 225 -33.15 18.04 -3.78
CA PRO A 225 -34.47 18.31 -3.24
C PRO A 225 -34.71 19.81 -3.22
N ALA A 226 -35.88 20.26 -3.67
CA ALA A 226 -36.29 21.64 -3.43
C ALA A 226 -36.40 21.82 -1.91
N THR A 227 -35.59 22.71 -1.34
CA THR A 227 -35.71 23.10 0.07
C THR A 227 -37.13 23.58 0.31
N ALA A 228 -37.85 22.89 1.18
CA ALA A 228 -39.20 23.25 1.58
C ALA A 228 -39.17 24.52 2.46
N THR A 229 -38.92 25.66 1.82
CA THR A 229 -38.99 26.97 2.44
C THR A 229 -40.46 27.34 2.61
N ALA A 230 -41.10 26.74 3.61
CA ALA A 230 -42.43 27.11 4.03
C ALA A 230 -42.39 28.49 4.70
N ALA A 231 -42.74 29.52 3.94
CA ALA A 231 -43.23 30.78 4.48
C ALA A 231 -44.77 30.78 4.36
N PRO A 232 -45.52 31.03 5.45
CA PRO A 232 -46.97 30.94 5.41
C PRO A 232 -47.60 32.16 4.73
N GLY A 233 -48.22 31.94 3.56
CA GLY A 233 -49.03 32.94 2.86
C GLY A 233 -50.47 32.47 2.73
N ASN A 234 -51.31 32.79 3.71
CA ASN A 234 -52.75 32.60 3.60
C ASN A 234 -53.35 33.65 2.65
N THR A 235 -54.04 33.20 1.61
CA THR A 235 -55.35 33.76 1.22
C THR A 235 -56.21 32.68 0.57
N SER A 236 -57.36 32.44 1.16
CA SER A 236 -58.46 31.67 0.57
C SER A 236 -59.26 32.53 -0.39
N GLU A 237 -59.68 31.99 -1.54
CA GLU A 237 -61.11 31.78 -1.86
C GLU A 237 -61.31 30.96 -3.16
N PRO A 238 -62.48 30.32 -3.36
CA PRO A 238 -62.68 29.34 -4.43
C PRO A 238 -63.47 29.88 -5.64
N ALA A 239 -63.19 29.34 -6.83
CA ALA A 239 -64.12 29.35 -7.97
C ALA A 239 -63.94 28.09 -8.84
N ASN A 240 -65.04 27.63 -9.44
CA ASN A 240 -65.15 26.35 -10.18
C ASN A 240 -64.86 26.54 -11.70
N PRO A 241 -65.08 25.59 -12.63
CA PRO A 241 -64.06 25.26 -13.63
C PRO A 241 -64.42 25.68 -15.06
N THR A 242 -63.45 25.73 -15.98
CA THR A 242 -63.65 25.32 -17.39
C THR A 242 -62.35 25.27 -18.20
N ASN A 243 -62.40 24.47 -19.27
CA ASN A 243 -61.55 24.44 -20.47
C ASN A 243 -60.04 24.20 -20.35
N GLU A 244 -59.70 22.97 -20.76
CA GLU A 244 -58.82 22.70 -21.90
C GLU A 244 -57.70 23.69 -22.20
N ASN A 245 -56.46 23.30 -21.86
CA ASN A 245 -55.37 23.43 -22.83
C ASN A 245 -54.29 22.35 -22.63
N LYS A 246 -53.84 21.80 -23.75
CA LYS A 246 -53.02 20.58 -23.87
C LYS A 246 -51.53 20.96 -23.97
N PRO A 247 -50.64 20.53 -23.05
CA PRO A 247 -49.21 20.70 -23.23
C PRO A 247 -48.64 19.64 -24.19
N GLU A 248 -47.73 20.07 -25.06
CA GLU A 248 -47.11 19.23 -26.08
C GLU A 248 -46.24 18.11 -25.49
N LYS A 249 -46.47 16.87 -25.94
CA LYS A 249 -45.50 15.78 -25.72
C LYS A 249 -44.28 15.98 -26.63
N LYS A 250 -43.20 16.57 -26.10
CA LYS A 250 -41.87 16.48 -26.75
C LYS A 250 -41.51 15.02 -27.00
N LYS A 251 -41.47 14.61 -28.27
CA LYS A 251 -41.02 13.27 -28.70
C LYS A 251 -39.60 13.04 -28.22
N LYS A 252 -39.40 12.12 -27.26
CA LYS A 252 -38.10 11.45 -27.11
C LYS A 252 -37.88 10.60 -28.36
N SER A 253 -36.93 10.98 -29.21
CA SER A 253 -36.48 10.19 -30.35
C SER A 253 -35.75 8.94 -29.84
N LYS A 254 -36.50 7.85 -29.65
CA LYS A 254 -35.89 6.52 -29.50
C LYS A 254 -35.15 6.20 -30.79
N LEU A 255 -33.83 6.01 -30.71
CA LEU A 255 -33.03 5.53 -31.83
C LEU A 255 -33.56 4.16 -32.27
N SER A 256 -33.68 3.96 -33.59
CA SER A 256 -34.14 2.68 -34.15
C SER A 256 -33.24 1.53 -33.68
N GLY A 257 -33.81 0.35 -33.44
CA GLY A 257 -33.04 -0.84 -33.07
C GLY A 257 -31.93 -1.16 -34.07
N GLY A 258 -32.13 -0.86 -35.35
CA GLY A 258 -31.11 -0.99 -36.40
C GLY A 258 -29.92 -0.02 -36.23
N ALA A 259 -30.14 1.19 -35.70
CA ALA A 259 -29.06 2.13 -35.42
C ALA A 259 -28.20 1.66 -34.22
N ILE A 260 -28.85 1.11 -33.19
CA ILE A 260 -28.16 0.54 -32.04
C ILE A 260 -27.36 -0.72 -32.45
N ALA A 261 -27.96 -1.61 -33.24
CA ALA A 261 -27.27 -2.78 -33.79
C ALA A 261 -26.08 -2.40 -34.67
N GLY A 262 -26.23 -1.39 -35.54
CA GLY A 262 -25.15 -0.90 -36.40
C GLY A 262 -23.96 -0.34 -35.61
N ILE A 263 -24.21 0.41 -34.53
CA ILE A 263 -23.14 0.91 -33.65
C ILE A 263 -22.40 -0.26 -32.98
N VAL A 264 -23.12 -1.24 -32.43
CA VAL A 264 -22.49 -2.41 -31.77
C VAL A 264 -21.64 -3.21 -32.76
N ILE A 265 -22.16 -3.52 -33.95
CA ILE A 265 -21.42 -4.27 -34.98
C ILE A 265 -20.19 -3.48 -35.46
N GLY A 266 -20.33 -2.18 -35.69
CA GLY A 266 -19.23 -1.30 -36.06
C GLY A 266 -18.15 -1.21 -34.97
N SER A 267 -18.53 -1.14 -33.70
CA SER A 267 -17.59 -1.15 -32.58
C SER A 267 -16.84 -2.47 -32.44
N VAL A 268 -17.51 -3.62 -32.63
CA VAL A 268 -16.86 -4.94 -32.60
C VAL A 268 -15.87 -5.10 -33.77
N LEU A 269 -16.26 -4.73 -34.99
CA LEU A 269 -15.37 -4.78 -36.15
C LEU A 269 -14.17 -3.82 -36.01
N GLY A 270 -14.41 -2.59 -35.53
CA GLY A 270 -13.36 -1.61 -35.26
C GLY A 270 -12.37 -2.08 -34.19
N PHE A 271 -12.87 -2.68 -33.09
CA PHE A 271 -12.04 -3.25 -32.04
C PHE A 271 -11.18 -4.41 -32.57
N LEU A 272 -11.75 -5.33 -33.36
CA LEU A 272 -10.99 -6.41 -33.99
C LEU A 272 -9.90 -5.89 -34.93
N LEU A 273 -10.18 -4.84 -35.71
CA LEU A 273 -9.19 -4.19 -36.58
C LEU A 273 -8.04 -3.58 -35.76
N ILE A 274 -8.34 -2.91 -34.64
CA ILE A 274 -7.34 -2.36 -33.72
C ILE A 274 -6.48 -3.49 -33.11
N VAL A 275 -7.08 -4.60 -32.67
CA VAL A 275 -6.34 -5.76 -32.15
C VAL A 275 -5.43 -6.37 -33.21
N VAL A 276 -5.86 -6.49 -34.47
CA VAL A 276 -5.01 -6.96 -35.58
C VAL A 276 -3.84 -5.99 -35.84
N ILE A 277 -4.08 -4.67 -35.85
CA ILE A 277 -3.02 -3.67 -35.99
C ILE A 277 -2.02 -3.76 -34.83
N LEU A 278 -2.49 -3.89 -33.59
CA LEU A 278 -1.63 -4.08 -32.42
C LEU A 278 -0.82 -5.37 -32.50
N MET A 279 -1.40 -6.49 -32.97
CA MET A 279 -0.65 -7.72 -33.21
C MET A 279 0.44 -7.54 -34.27
N ILE A 280 0.16 -6.83 -35.37
CA ILE A 280 1.15 -6.54 -36.42
C ILE A 280 2.29 -5.66 -35.87
N LEU A 281 1.96 -4.61 -35.12
CA LEU A 281 2.93 -3.72 -34.49
C LEU A 281 3.78 -4.43 -33.43
N CYS A 282 3.19 -5.30 -32.61
CA CYS A 282 3.90 -6.12 -31.62
C CYS A 282 4.84 -7.15 -32.30
N ARG A 283 4.40 -7.82 -33.38
CA ARG A 283 5.26 -8.72 -34.16
C ARG A 283 6.42 -7.96 -34.83
N LYS A 284 6.18 -6.75 -35.34
CA LYS A 284 7.22 -5.87 -35.91
C LYS A 284 8.19 -5.33 -34.84
N LYS A 285 7.74 -5.11 -33.61
CA LYS A 285 8.58 -4.74 -32.46
C LYS A 285 9.45 -5.90 -31.97
N SER A 286 8.93 -7.13 -31.98
CA SER A 286 9.69 -8.34 -31.65
C SER A 286 10.84 -8.59 -32.66
N SER A 287 10.54 -8.51 -33.97
CA SER A 287 11.54 -8.68 -35.03
C SER A 287 12.69 -7.66 -34.96
N LYS A 288 12.46 -6.44 -34.48
CA LYS A 288 13.50 -5.41 -34.33
C LYS A 288 14.41 -5.58 -33.10
N LYS A 289 14.09 -6.46 -32.14
CA LYS A 289 14.93 -6.70 -30.95
C LYS A 289 15.95 -7.83 -31.13
N SER A 290 16.03 -8.43 -32.33
CA SER A 290 16.98 -9.50 -32.66
C SER A 290 17.83 -9.14 -33.90
N ARG A 291 18.76 -8.21 -33.72
CA ARG A 291 19.99 -8.09 -34.54
C ARG A 291 21.05 -7.24 -33.84
N SER A 292 22.31 -7.62 -34.04
CA SER A 292 23.55 -7.08 -33.43
C SER A 292 23.59 -7.04 -31.90
N ILE A 293 24.16 -8.10 -31.30
CA ILE A 293 25.55 -8.11 -30.82
C ILE A 293 26.07 -9.52 -31.11
N ASP A 294 27.28 -9.63 -31.67
CA ASP A 294 28.00 -10.89 -31.82
C ASP A 294 29.46 -10.70 -31.34
N ILE A 295 30.14 -11.81 -31.05
CA ILE A 295 31.03 -11.95 -29.89
C ILE A 295 32.53 -11.75 -30.24
N THR A 296 33.35 -11.53 -29.21
CA THR A 296 34.70 -12.13 -28.96
C THR A 296 35.89 -11.17 -28.92
N SER A 297 36.55 -11.06 -27.75
CA SER A 297 38.02 -11.20 -27.51
C SER A 297 38.46 -10.49 -26.21
N LEU A 298 39.64 -10.88 -25.68
CA LEU A 298 40.30 -10.43 -24.43
C LEU A 298 39.58 -10.91 -23.14
N LYS A 299 39.88 -12.09 -22.57
CA LYS A 299 41.14 -12.76 -22.16
C LYS A 299 41.74 -12.22 -20.85
N ASN A 300 41.71 -13.11 -19.85
CA ASN A 300 42.48 -13.27 -18.62
C ASN A 300 43.22 -12.06 -18.02
N GLN A 301 43.05 -11.86 -16.71
CA GLN A 301 44.23 -11.92 -15.84
C GLN A 301 43.93 -12.60 -14.50
N GLU A 302 44.73 -13.61 -14.21
CA GLU A 302 44.79 -14.33 -12.94
C GLU A 302 45.59 -13.52 -11.91
N MET A 303 45.30 -13.68 -10.61
CA MET A 303 46.27 -13.44 -9.55
C MET A 303 45.95 -14.34 -8.35
N GLU A 304 47.00 -14.86 -7.73
CA GLU A 304 46.99 -16.15 -7.03
C GLU A 304 47.65 -16.06 -5.64
N ILE A 305 47.43 -17.08 -4.79
CA ILE A 305 48.31 -17.55 -3.68
C ILE A 305 48.35 -16.71 -2.36
N PRO A 306 48.57 -17.32 -1.16
CA PRO A 306 48.48 -18.74 -0.75
C PRO A 306 47.35 -19.01 0.27
N GLY A 307 47.10 -20.30 0.57
CA GLY A 307 46.28 -20.73 1.71
C GLY A 307 47.07 -21.54 2.75
N GLU A 308 46.38 -22.09 3.73
CA GLU A 308 46.91 -23.09 4.68
C GLU A 308 45.84 -24.15 4.97
N LYS A 309 46.25 -25.38 5.31
CA LYS A 309 45.36 -26.52 5.52
C LYS A 309 45.96 -27.54 6.49
N SER A 310 45.09 -28.24 7.22
CA SER A 310 45.28 -29.53 7.90
C SER A 310 45.62 -29.50 9.40
N GLY A 311 45.12 -30.51 10.12
CA GLY A 311 45.26 -30.72 11.56
C GLY A 311 43.94 -31.16 12.19
N GLY A 312 43.77 -32.47 12.45
CA GLY A 312 42.59 -33.05 13.12
C GLY A 312 42.98 -33.91 14.34
N GLU A 313 42.03 -34.76 14.79
CA GLU A 313 42.02 -35.66 15.99
C GLU A 313 41.40 -34.97 17.25
N MET A 314 40.27 -35.44 17.83
CA MET A 314 39.98 -36.69 18.61
C MET A 314 40.83 -36.76 19.90
N GLU A 315 40.36 -36.99 21.14
CA GLU A 315 39.26 -37.77 21.77
C GLU A 315 38.80 -37.11 23.12
N ASN A 316 37.88 -37.60 23.99
CA ASN A 316 36.63 -38.39 23.96
C ASN A 316 36.05 -38.51 25.41
N GLY A 317 34.75 -38.84 25.59
CA GLY A 317 34.10 -39.25 26.87
C GLY A 317 33.61 -38.12 27.82
N GLY A 318 32.50 -38.27 28.58
CA GLY A 318 31.44 -39.29 28.58
C GLY A 318 30.58 -39.27 29.87
N TYR A 319 29.26 -39.52 29.75
CA TYR A 319 28.29 -39.86 30.83
C TYR A 319 28.01 -38.80 31.96
N ALA A 320 26.80 -38.65 32.53
CA ALA A 320 25.47 -39.19 32.21
C ALA A 320 24.32 -38.34 32.84
N ASN A 321 23.14 -38.44 32.19
CA ASN A 321 21.76 -38.41 32.74
C ASN A 321 21.28 -37.23 33.64
N GLY A 322 20.30 -36.48 33.13
CA GLY A 322 19.50 -35.50 33.87
C GLY A 322 18.12 -35.33 33.21
N ASN A 323 17.12 -36.05 33.71
CA ASN A 323 15.80 -36.20 33.08
C ASN A 323 14.95 -34.91 33.19
N GLY A 324 14.35 -34.46 32.08
CA GLY A 324 13.54 -33.24 32.03
C GLY A 324 12.65 -33.15 30.78
N ASN A 325 11.43 -33.70 30.88
CA ASN A 325 10.46 -33.73 29.77
C ASN A 325 9.98 -32.33 29.36
N GLY A 326 9.97 -32.04 28.05
CA GLY A 326 9.50 -30.75 27.52
C GLY A 326 9.33 -30.65 26.01
N TYR A 327 9.01 -31.72 25.28
CA TYR A 327 8.89 -31.69 23.82
C TYR A 327 7.46 -31.48 23.28
N SER A 328 7.22 -30.24 22.86
CA SER A 328 6.79 -29.88 21.50
C SER A 328 5.62 -30.65 20.85
N VAL A 329 4.39 -30.19 21.11
CA VAL A 329 3.21 -30.53 20.30
C VAL A 329 3.25 -29.79 18.94
N ALA A 330 4.08 -30.28 18.01
CA ALA A 330 4.17 -29.72 16.65
C ALA A 330 4.46 -30.75 15.53
N ALA A 331 5.03 -31.91 15.84
CA ALA A 331 5.45 -32.90 14.83
C ALA A 331 4.32 -33.83 14.31
N ALA A 332 3.17 -33.90 15.00
CA ALA A 332 2.13 -34.89 14.72
C ALA A 332 1.25 -34.62 13.48
N ALA A 333 1.40 -33.47 12.82
CA ALA A 333 0.48 -33.02 11.76
C ALA A 333 0.87 -33.43 10.32
N VAL A 334 2.04 -34.07 10.11
CA VAL A 334 2.57 -34.35 8.76
C VAL A 334 2.56 -35.84 8.41
N ALA A 335 2.61 -36.75 9.40
CA ALA A 335 2.75 -38.19 9.17
C ALA A 335 1.45 -38.93 8.75
N ALA A 336 0.30 -38.25 8.66
CA ALA A 336 -1.02 -38.89 8.57
C ALA A 336 -1.53 -39.19 7.14
N MET A 337 -0.67 -39.18 6.11
CA MET A 337 -1.10 -39.16 4.69
C MET A 337 -0.50 -40.23 3.76
N VAL A 338 -0.08 -41.39 4.28
CA VAL A 338 0.20 -42.59 3.46
C VAL A 338 -0.44 -43.83 4.09
N GLY A 339 -1.45 -44.40 3.41
CA GLY A 339 -2.19 -45.56 3.88
C GLY A 339 -2.66 -46.49 2.76
N GLY A 340 -1.79 -47.43 2.37
CA GLY A 340 -2.17 -48.75 1.86
C GLY A 340 -2.53 -48.92 0.37
N GLY A 341 -1.92 -49.94 -0.26
CA GLY A 341 -2.49 -50.67 -1.41
C GLY A 341 -1.71 -50.59 -2.71
N ALA A 342 -1.05 -51.68 -3.11
CA ALA A 342 -0.30 -51.79 -4.37
C ALA A 342 -1.05 -52.59 -5.45
N LYS A 343 -0.97 -52.15 -6.71
CA LYS A 343 -0.58 -52.96 -7.89
C LYS A 343 -0.56 -52.11 -9.18
N ALA A 344 0.15 -52.60 -10.19
CA ALA A 344 0.52 -51.86 -11.39
C ALA A 344 -0.59 -51.78 -12.46
N ALA A 345 -0.65 -50.66 -13.17
CA ALA A 345 -1.04 -50.57 -14.58
C ALA A 345 -0.57 -49.22 -15.16
N GLU A 346 0.17 -49.23 -16.27
CA GLU A 346 0.22 -48.07 -17.17
C GLU A 346 -1.13 -47.95 -17.87
N ASN A 347 -1.81 -46.80 -17.78
CA ASN A 347 -1.93 -45.86 -18.90
C ASN A 347 -2.82 -44.65 -18.52
N SER A 348 -2.56 -43.51 -19.16
CA SER A 348 -3.45 -42.34 -19.33
C SER A 348 -4.26 -41.78 -18.13
N GLY A 349 -3.92 -40.56 -17.70
CA GLY A 349 -4.93 -39.55 -17.37
C GLY A 349 -5.37 -39.38 -15.91
N THR A 350 -4.44 -39.06 -15.00
CA THR A 350 -4.78 -38.39 -13.73
C THR A 350 -3.79 -37.26 -13.41
N GLY A 351 -4.28 -36.19 -12.78
CA GLY A 351 -3.47 -35.00 -12.45
C GLY A 351 -2.47 -35.29 -11.33
N ALA A 352 -1.21 -35.54 -11.68
CA ALA A 352 -0.15 -35.80 -10.72
C ALA A 352 0.12 -34.57 -9.83
N LYS A 353 0.14 -34.78 -8.50
CA LYS A 353 0.47 -33.76 -7.49
C LYS A 353 1.93 -33.33 -7.64
N LYS A 354 2.20 -32.26 -8.40
CA LYS A 354 3.56 -31.85 -8.76
C LYS A 354 3.80 -30.37 -8.49
N LEU A 355 4.99 -30.02 -7.99
CA LEU A 355 5.48 -28.65 -7.95
C LEU A 355 5.66 -28.12 -9.38
N VAL A 356 5.09 -26.95 -9.64
CA VAL A 356 5.24 -26.22 -10.91
C VAL A 356 6.31 -25.15 -10.72
N PHE A 357 7.45 -25.33 -11.38
CA PHE A 357 8.61 -24.44 -11.31
C PHE A 357 8.54 -23.31 -12.35
N PHE A 358 9.07 -22.14 -12.01
CA PHE A 358 9.14 -20.99 -12.90
C PHE A 358 10.49 -20.87 -13.62
N GLY A 359 10.45 -20.43 -14.89
CA GLY A 359 11.63 -20.21 -15.72
C GLY A 359 12.54 -21.44 -15.86
N ASN A 360 13.84 -21.20 -16.03
CA ASN A 360 14.88 -22.24 -16.03
C ASN A 360 15.39 -22.55 -14.61
N ALA A 361 14.55 -22.43 -13.57
CA ALA A 361 14.95 -22.79 -12.22
C ALA A 361 15.38 -24.27 -12.17
N THR A 362 16.57 -24.53 -11.63
CA THR A 362 17.08 -25.89 -11.43
C THR A 362 16.13 -26.65 -10.50
N ARG A 363 15.69 -27.83 -10.95
CA ARG A 363 14.81 -28.72 -10.18
C ARG A 363 15.66 -29.53 -9.21
N VAL A 364 16.05 -28.88 -8.10
CA VAL A 364 16.93 -29.48 -7.07
C VAL A 364 16.14 -30.35 -6.07
N PHE A 365 14.81 -30.28 -6.08
CA PHE A 365 13.90 -31.02 -5.19
C PHE A 365 12.52 -31.17 -5.84
N ASP A 366 11.71 -32.11 -5.35
CA ASP A 366 10.30 -32.25 -5.72
C ASP A 366 9.32 -32.00 -4.55
N LEU A 367 8.05 -32.39 -4.71
CA LEU A 367 7.02 -32.17 -3.70
C LEU A 367 7.18 -33.12 -2.50
N GLU A 368 7.66 -34.35 -2.71
CA GLU A 368 7.88 -35.32 -1.65
C GLU A 368 9.07 -34.91 -0.79
N ASP A 369 10.15 -34.45 -1.42
CA ASP A 369 11.31 -33.86 -0.72
C ASP A 369 10.89 -32.66 0.15
N LEU A 370 10.03 -31.78 -0.39
CA LEU A 370 9.54 -30.61 0.33
C LEU A 370 8.63 -30.97 1.52
N LEU A 371 7.87 -32.07 1.41
CA LEU A 371 7.01 -32.58 2.49
C LEU A 371 7.80 -33.38 3.55
N ARG A 372 8.95 -33.95 3.18
CA ARG A 372 9.86 -34.67 4.09
C ARG A 372 10.85 -33.74 4.80
N ALA A 373 11.13 -32.56 4.22
CA ALA A 373 12.04 -31.55 4.76
C ALA A 373 11.71 -31.14 6.20
N SER A 374 12.74 -30.86 7.00
CA SER A 374 12.55 -30.31 8.34
C SER A 374 12.06 -28.86 8.24
N ALA A 375 10.98 -28.55 8.95
CA ALA A 375 10.26 -27.27 8.81
C ALA A 375 10.30 -26.45 10.11
N GLU A 376 10.95 -25.28 10.06
CA GLU A 376 10.94 -24.27 11.12
C GLU A 376 9.92 -23.17 10.78
N VAL A 377 9.08 -22.74 11.73
CA VAL A 377 8.07 -21.70 11.49
C VAL A 377 8.73 -20.31 11.49
N LEU A 378 8.83 -19.68 10.31
CA LEU A 378 9.34 -18.32 10.17
C LEU A 378 8.31 -17.24 10.57
N GLY A 379 7.02 -17.54 10.43
CA GLY A 379 5.97 -16.60 10.87
C GLY A 379 4.57 -16.97 10.41
N LYS A 380 3.57 -16.57 11.20
CA LYS A 380 2.14 -16.72 10.89
C LYS A 380 1.54 -15.35 10.56
N GLY A 381 0.68 -15.28 9.56
CA GLY A 381 -0.04 -14.05 9.19
C GLY A 381 -1.42 -14.37 8.62
N THR A 382 -2.18 -13.32 8.30
CA THR A 382 -3.55 -13.41 7.75
C THR A 382 -3.66 -14.35 6.55
N PHE A 383 -2.70 -14.28 5.61
CA PHE A 383 -2.64 -15.10 4.41
C PHE A 383 -1.95 -16.47 4.61
N GLY A 384 -1.79 -16.93 5.86
CA GLY A 384 -1.23 -18.24 6.20
C GLY A 384 0.20 -18.21 6.76
N THR A 385 0.87 -19.37 6.78
CA THR A 385 2.11 -19.60 7.53
C THR A 385 3.32 -19.71 6.61
N ALA A 386 4.42 -19.06 6.98
CA ALA A 386 5.72 -19.20 6.35
C ALA A 386 6.60 -20.15 7.16
N TYR A 387 7.31 -21.04 6.46
CA TYR A 387 8.24 -22.01 7.02
C TYR A 387 9.58 -21.93 6.29
N LYS A 388 10.67 -22.21 6.99
CA LYS A 388 11.97 -22.57 6.41
C LYS A 388 11.98 -24.09 6.32
N ALA A 389 12.04 -24.61 5.11
CA ALA A 389 12.23 -26.03 4.86
C ALA A 389 13.70 -26.28 4.52
N VAL A 390 14.37 -27.16 5.28
CA VAL A 390 15.72 -27.61 4.98
C VAL A 390 15.63 -28.99 4.31
N LEU A 391 16.07 -29.04 3.06
CA LEU A 391 16.08 -30.23 2.21
C LEU A 391 17.26 -31.15 2.59
N GLU A 392 17.19 -32.43 2.21
CA GLU A 392 18.19 -33.44 2.56
C GLU A 392 19.63 -33.07 2.12
N GLY A 393 19.78 -32.31 1.02
CA GLY A 393 21.06 -31.75 0.56
C GLY A 393 21.54 -30.49 1.28
N GLY A 394 20.98 -30.12 2.44
CA GLY A 394 21.33 -28.92 3.21
C GLY A 394 20.81 -27.59 2.65
N ASN A 395 20.29 -27.59 1.42
CA ASN A 395 19.67 -26.41 0.80
C ASN A 395 18.39 -26.02 1.55
N ALA A 396 18.22 -24.73 1.82
CA ALA A 396 17.04 -24.18 2.47
C ALA A 396 16.13 -23.44 1.47
N VAL A 397 14.82 -23.59 1.62
CA VAL A 397 13.80 -22.83 0.89
C VAL A 397 12.77 -22.24 1.84
N ALA A 398 12.18 -21.10 1.49
CA ALA A 398 11.10 -20.48 2.24
C ALA A 398 9.74 -20.88 1.62
N VAL A 399 8.94 -21.64 2.37
CA VAL A 399 7.63 -22.14 1.94
C VAL A 399 6.52 -21.32 2.58
N LYS A 400 5.68 -20.68 1.78
CA LYS A 400 4.46 -20.02 2.24
C LYS A 400 3.25 -20.93 1.97
N ARG A 401 2.69 -21.51 3.03
CA ARG A 401 1.40 -22.21 3.00
C ARG A 401 0.28 -21.19 3.08
N LEU A 402 -0.48 -21.06 2.00
CA LEU A 402 -1.58 -20.10 1.91
C LEU A 402 -2.84 -20.63 2.61
N LYS A 403 -3.54 -19.76 3.33
CA LYS A 403 -4.80 -20.07 4.02
C LYS A 403 -5.98 -19.40 3.32
N ASP A 404 -7.15 -20.04 3.36
CA ASP A 404 -8.45 -19.48 2.94
C ASP A 404 -8.52 -18.96 1.48
N VAL A 405 -7.69 -19.52 0.59
CA VAL A 405 -7.66 -19.16 -0.84
C VAL A 405 -8.71 -19.94 -1.62
N THR A 406 -9.78 -19.26 -2.04
CA THR A 406 -10.97 -19.82 -2.68
C THR A 406 -11.04 -19.65 -4.22
N ILE A 407 -9.94 -19.24 -4.86
CA ILE A 407 -9.89 -19.02 -6.32
C ILE A 407 -9.68 -20.32 -7.11
N SER A 408 -10.07 -20.31 -8.38
CA SER A 408 -9.89 -21.45 -9.28
C SER A 408 -8.40 -21.71 -9.59
N GLU A 409 -8.04 -22.94 -9.96
CA GLU A 409 -6.66 -23.29 -10.35
C GLU A 409 -6.16 -22.43 -11.52
N ARG A 410 -7.01 -22.17 -12.51
CA ARG A 410 -6.70 -21.32 -13.65
C ARG A 410 -6.39 -19.88 -13.22
N GLU A 411 -7.24 -19.30 -12.39
CA GLU A 411 -7.03 -17.95 -11.87
C GLU A 411 -5.81 -17.84 -10.95
N PHE A 412 -5.54 -18.89 -10.14
CA PHE A 412 -4.32 -18.98 -9.33
C PHE A 412 -3.09 -19.01 -10.23
N LYS A 413 -3.11 -19.86 -11.26
CA LYS A 413 -2.04 -20.00 -12.25
C LYS A 413 -1.77 -18.68 -12.97
N ASP A 414 -2.79 -18.07 -13.57
CA ASP A 414 -2.67 -16.82 -14.33
C ASP A 414 -2.07 -15.69 -13.45
N LYS A 415 -2.45 -15.63 -12.16
CA LYS A 415 -1.87 -14.68 -11.20
C LYS A 415 -0.43 -15.00 -10.82
N ILE A 416 -0.12 -16.26 -10.55
CA ILE A 416 1.21 -16.65 -10.04
C ILE A 416 2.27 -16.74 -11.14
N GLU A 417 1.90 -17.00 -12.40
CA GLU A 417 2.81 -16.88 -13.55
C GLU A 417 3.35 -15.45 -13.70
N GLY A 418 2.51 -14.43 -13.50
CA GLY A 418 2.95 -13.04 -13.46
C GLY A 418 3.94 -12.74 -12.32
N VAL A 419 3.83 -13.44 -11.19
CA VAL A 419 4.75 -13.28 -10.05
C VAL A 419 6.06 -14.05 -10.27
N GLY A 420 5.99 -15.28 -10.74
CA GLY A 420 7.17 -16.12 -11.02
C GLY A 420 8.01 -15.65 -12.22
N ALA A 421 7.45 -14.78 -13.07
CA ALA A 421 8.17 -14.09 -14.14
C ALA A 421 8.86 -12.78 -13.69
N MET A 422 8.71 -12.35 -12.43
CA MET A 422 9.41 -11.16 -11.93
C MET A 422 10.85 -11.48 -11.56
N ASP A 423 11.79 -10.79 -12.23
CA ASP A 423 13.21 -10.77 -11.89
C ASP A 423 13.62 -9.34 -11.51
N HIS A 424 14.16 -9.17 -10.29
CA HIS A 424 14.54 -7.88 -9.74
C HIS A 424 15.50 -8.03 -8.55
N GLN A 425 16.55 -7.22 -8.48
CA GLN A 425 17.62 -7.28 -7.46
C GLN A 425 17.15 -7.18 -5.99
N HIS A 426 15.92 -6.72 -5.75
CA HIS A 426 15.33 -6.56 -4.41
C HIS A 426 14.07 -7.43 -4.19
N LEU A 427 13.82 -8.42 -5.04
CA LEU A 427 12.79 -9.44 -4.84
C LEU A 427 13.46 -10.78 -4.55
N VAL A 428 12.88 -11.55 -3.62
CA VAL A 428 13.28 -12.95 -3.41
C VAL A 428 12.62 -13.78 -4.51
N PRO A 429 13.37 -14.53 -5.33
CA PRO A 429 12.80 -15.30 -6.43
C PRO A 429 11.76 -16.33 -5.96
N LEU A 430 10.61 -16.34 -6.62
CA LEU A 430 9.62 -17.41 -6.50
C LEU A 430 10.06 -18.57 -7.41
N ARG A 431 10.44 -19.70 -6.80
CA ARG A 431 10.97 -20.87 -7.52
C ARG A 431 9.87 -21.78 -8.05
N ALA A 432 8.85 -22.03 -7.24
CA ALA A 432 7.76 -22.94 -7.60
C ALA A 432 6.45 -22.63 -6.85
N TYR A 433 5.37 -23.21 -7.32
CA TYR A 433 4.11 -23.33 -6.57
C TYR A 433 3.57 -24.76 -6.59
N TYR A 434 2.75 -25.09 -5.61
CA TYR A 434 1.88 -26.27 -5.61
C TYR A 434 0.44 -25.80 -5.44
N PHE A 435 -0.48 -26.36 -6.22
CA PHE A 435 -1.90 -26.11 -6.12
C PHE A 435 -2.65 -27.43 -6.03
N SER A 436 -3.56 -27.52 -5.06
CA SER A 436 -4.55 -28.57 -4.92
C SER A 436 -5.82 -27.99 -4.32
N ARG A 437 -6.89 -28.79 -4.21
CA ARG A 437 -8.14 -28.37 -3.59
C ARG A 437 -7.92 -27.85 -2.17
N ASP A 438 -7.19 -28.61 -1.37
CA ASP A 438 -7.07 -28.40 0.08
C ASP A 438 -5.83 -27.56 0.46
N GLU A 439 -4.82 -27.52 -0.40
CA GLU A 439 -3.52 -26.92 -0.09
C GLU A 439 -2.92 -26.14 -1.27
N LYS A 440 -2.37 -24.96 -0.97
CA LYS A 440 -1.67 -24.09 -1.91
C LYS A 440 -0.36 -23.62 -1.28
N LEU A 441 0.77 -23.91 -1.92
CA LEU A 441 2.11 -23.57 -1.45
C LEU A 441 2.81 -22.67 -2.46
N LEU A 442 3.56 -21.68 -1.97
CA LEU A 442 4.52 -20.90 -2.75
C LEU A 442 5.92 -21.17 -2.19
N VAL A 443 6.90 -21.45 -3.05
CA VAL A 443 8.26 -21.81 -2.66
C VAL A 443 9.23 -20.76 -3.19
N TYR A 444 9.94 -20.10 -2.28
CA TYR A 444 10.91 -19.05 -2.54
C TYR A 444 12.32 -19.49 -2.13
N ASP A 445 13.34 -18.78 -2.62
CA ASP A 445 14.68 -18.88 -2.04
C ASP A 445 14.65 -18.51 -0.54
N TYR A 446 15.41 -19.25 0.27
CA TYR A 446 15.65 -18.85 1.65
C TYR A 446 16.80 -17.85 1.72
N MET A 447 16.49 -16.64 2.15
CA MET A 447 17.50 -15.62 2.49
C MET A 447 17.74 -15.67 4.00
N PRO A 448 18.95 -16.02 4.49
CA PRO A 448 19.29 -15.84 5.89
C PRO A 448 19.26 -14.33 6.23
N MET A 449 18.83 -14.01 7.46
CA MET A 449 18.80 -12.64 8.01
C MET A 449 20.09 -12.33 8.76
#